data_AF-A0AAD3GZF8-F1
#
_entry.id   AF-A0AAD3GZF8-F1
#
_cell.length_a   1.000
_cell.length_b   1.000
_cell.length_c   1.000
_cell.angle_alpha   90.00
_cell.angle_beta   90.00
_cell.angle_gamma   90.00
#
_symmetry.space_group_name_H-M   'P 1'
#
loop_
_entity.id
_entity.type
_entity.pdbx_description
1 polymer ?
#
loop_
_entity_poly.entity_id
_entity_poly.type
_entity_poly.pdbx_seq_one_letter_code
_entity_poly.pdbx_strand_id
1 'polypeptide(L)'
;MVGVSYHELTAGQKPRHSAGERKQFLVICTIGAAVMFNAFINAGLFEEVVIKDDGIYRGGQYIHKLIEHRDYASTGGFFRNIRSNLKLEGEEDDDKYDEDLYSVYIDMTKPYHDKGRFFTGILIDDSKADMKQRLLEKNANKSEKKLDDETDEQFERVDYEIGDLPSVRSAVASFPWTDGFVSGILNNYKVFPALHKYAKENLPEGSKFVVSTTCSRKKQMCTHYIPMIQQKDFLLGHKDSLEYEGYEEDQTMVDLELLWSDLKRIFTFKWINY
;
A
#
# COMPACT_ATOMS: atom_id res chain seq x y z
N MET A 1 -3.82 -46.38 8.70
CA MET A 1 -5.16 -45.86 9.07
C MET A 1 -5.02 -44.37 9.27
N VAL A 2 -5.58 -43.57 8.36
CA VAL A 2 -5.60 -42.11 8.48
C VAL A 2 -6.73 -41.75 9.44
N GLY A 3 -6.41 -41.09 10.55
CA GLY A 3 -7.39 -40.68 11.54
C GLY A 3 -8.22 -39.52 11.02
N VAL A 4 -9.51 -39.74 10.84
CA VAL A 4 -10.50 -38.68 10.58
C VAL A 4 -10.57 -37.79 11.83
N SER A 5 -10.32 -36.50 11.67
CA SER A 5 -10.36 -35.52 12.76
C SER A 5 -11.77 -35.44 13.36
N TYR A 6 -11.89 -35.28 14.67
CA TYR A 6 -13.16 -35.09 15.39
C TYR A 6 -14.01 -33.93 14.81
N HIS A 7 -13.36 -32.95 14.17
CA HIS A 7 -14.02 -31.87 13.45
C HIS A 7 -14.76 -32.33 12.18
N GLU A 8 -14.27 -33.36 11.48
CA GLU A 8 -14.92 -33.90 10.28
C GLU A 8 -16.13 -34.76 10.62
N LEU A 9 -16.09 -35.48 11.75
CA LEU A 9 -17.22 -36.30 12.24
C LEU A 9 -18.38 -35.44 12.78
N THR A 10 -18.08 -34.23 13.29
CA THR A 10 -19.08 -33.34 13.89
C THR A 10 -19.61 -32.27 12.91
N ALA A 11 -18.93 -32.03 11.79
CA ALA A 11 -19.38 -31.10 10.75
C ALA A 11 -20.73 -31.50 10.12
N GLY A 12 -21.07 -32.80 10.11
CA GLY A 12 -22.33 -33.31 9.58
C GLY A 12 -23.51 -33.32 10.55
N GLN A 13 -23.31 -33.08 11.86
CA GLN A 13 -24.32 -33.33 12.91
C GLN A 13 -24.89 -32.06 13.57
N LYS A 14 -24.30 -30.88 13.36
CA LYS A 14 -24.93 -29.63 13.83
C LYS A 14 -26.11 -29.27 12.92
N PRO A 15 -27.30 -28.94 13.47
CA PRO A 15 -28.41 -28.47 12.64
C PRO A 15 -27.95 -27.27 11.81
N ARG A 16 -28.15 -27.35 10.49
CA ARG A 16 -27.94 -26.21 9.57
C ARG A 16 -28.62 -24.99 10.19
N HIS A 17 -27.89 -23.87 10.28
CA HIS A 17 -28.30 -22.60 10.89
C HIS A 17 -29.82 -22.38 10.94
N SER A 18 -30.34 -22.06 12.12
CA SER A 18 -31.77 -21.82 12.33
C SER A 18 -32.29 -20.71 11.42
N ALA A 19 -33.59 -20.70 11.13
CA ALA A 19 -34.18 -19.64 10.29
C ALA A 19 -33.96 -18.23 10.90
N GLY A 20 -33.86 -18.13 12.23
CA GLY A 20 -33.49 -16.89 12.93
C GLY A 20 -32.04 -16.48 12.67
N GLU A 21 -31.09 -17.41 12.80
CA GLU A 21 -29.66 -17.16 12.53
C GLU A 21 -29.41 -16.74 11.09
N ARG A 22 -30.11 -17.33 10.12
CA ARG A 22 -30.00 -16.93 8.70
C ARG A 22 -30.48 -15.49 8.46
N LYS A 23 -31.57 -15.09 9.13
CA LYS A 23 -32.07 -13.70 9.06
C LYS A 23 -31.08 -12.73 9.69
N GLN A 24 -30.50 -13.06 10.84
CA GLN A 24 -29.47 -12.24 11.48
C GLN A 24 -28.22 -12.11 10.59
N PHE A 25 -27.73 -13.23 10.03
CA PHE A 25 -26.61 -13.22 9.10
C PHE A 25 -26.87 -12.32 7.89
N LEU A 26 -28.05 -12.43 7.27
CA LEU A 26 -28.42 -11.58 6.13
C LEU A 26 -28.41 -10.09 6.50
N VAL A 27 -28.94 -9.72 7.68
CA VAL A 27 -28.92 -8.34 8.15
C VAL A 27 -27.49 -7.85 8.35
N ILE A 28 -26.63 -8.65 8.99
CA ILE A 28 -25.21 -8.32 9.18
C ILE A 28 -24.50 -8.14 7.83
N CYS A 29 -24.70 -9.05 6.88
CA CYS A 29 -24.12 -8.92 5.53
C CYS A 29 -24.62 -7.67 4.81
N THR A 30 -25.90 -7.33 4.94
CA THR A 30 -26.49 -6.13 4.31
C THR A 30 -25.89 -4.86 4.89
N ILE A 31 -25.76 -4.77 6.22
CA ILE A 31 -25.12 -3.65 6.90
C ILE A 31 -23.64 -3.57 6.50
N GLY A 32 -22.93 -4.70 6.53
CA GLY A 32 -21.52 -4.77 6.12
C GLY A 32 -21.30 -4.30 4.69
N ALA A 33 -22.15 -4.73 3.76
CA ALA A 33 -22.12 -4.29 2.37
C ALA A 33 -22.39 -2.79 2.23
N ALA A 34 -23.36 -2.24 2.97
CA ALA A 34 -23.66 -0.81 2.96
C ALA A 34 -22.48 0.02 3.51
N VAL A 35 -21.87 -0.41 4.62
CA VAL A 35 -20.69 0.24 5.21
C VAL A 35 -19.50 0.16 4.26
N MET A 36 -19.25 -1.01 3.66
CA MET A 36 -18.18 -1.19 2.68
C MET A 36 -18.40 -0.31 1.45
N PHE A 37 -19.61 -0.26 0.90
CA PHE A 37 -19.93 0.61 -0.23
C PHE A 37 -19.74 2.08 0.11
N ASN A 38 -20.16 2.51 1.30
CA ASN A 38 -19.90 3.86 1.81
C ASN A 38 -18.38 4.15 1.93
N ALA A 39 -17.58 3.18 2.36
CA ALA A 39 -16.13 3.32 2.39
C ALA A 39 -15.52 3.49 0.99
N PHE A 40 -16.05 2.79 -0.03
CA PHE A 40 -15.65 2.99 -1.43
C PHE A 40 -15.99 4.38 -1.94
N ILE A 41 -17.20 4.88 -1.65
CA ILE A 41 -17.59 6.24 -2.02
C ILE A 41 -16.65 7.26 -1.38
N ASN A 42 -16.41 7.16 -0.07
CA ASN A 42 -15.54 8.09 0.67
C ASN A 42 -14.08 8.02 0.21
N ALA A 43 -13.62 6.86 -0.23
CA ALA A 43 -12.29 6.69 -0.81
C ALA A 43 -12.20 7.14 -2.28
N GLY A 44 -13.26 7.74 -2.84
CA GLY A 44 -13.24 8.34 -4.18
C GLY A 44 -13.61 7.40 -5.32
N LEU A 45 -14.43 6.37 -5.09
CA LEU A 45 -14.85 5.43 -6.14
C LEU A 45 -15.39 6.15 -7.40
N PHE A 46 -16.10 7.27 -7.24
CA PHE A 46 -16.65 8.06 -8.34
C PHE A 46 -15.83 9.29 -8.72
N GLU A 47 -14.77 9.61 -7.99
CA GLU A 47 -13.95 10.79 -8.24
C GLU A 47 -13.02 10.61 -9.44
N GLU A 48 -12.87 11.61 -10.28
CA GLU A 48 -11.94 11.53 -11.42
C GLU A 48 -10.48 11.70 -10.95
N VAL A 49 -9.56 10.95 -11.56
CA VAL A 49 -8.12 11.14 -11.33
C VAL A 49 -7.64 12.26 -12.23
N VAL A 50 -7.60 13.48 -11.70
CA VAL A 50 -7.12 14.67 -12.43
C VAL A 50 -5.62 14.82 -12.20
N ILE A 51 -4.86 14.78 -13.30
CA ILE A 51 -3.40 14.95 -13.31
C ILE A 51 -3.07 16.36 -13.83
N LYS A 52 -2.24 17.10 -13.10
CA LYS A 52 -1.83 18.48 -13.44
C LYS A 52 -0.31 18.61 -13.52
N ASP A 53 0.18 19.37 -14.48
CA ASP A 53 1.62 19.44 -14.83
C ASP A 53 2.33 20.68 -14.25
N ASP A 54 1.75 21.27 -13.21
CA ASP A 54 2.21 22.49 -12.55
C ASP A 54 2.84 22.22 -11.18
N GLY A 55 3.05 20.95 -10.83
CA GLY A 55 3.58 20.53 -9.55
C GLY A 55 5.09 20.65 -9.41
N ILE A 56 5.52 20.65 -8.14
CA ILE A 56 6.92 20.52 -7.74
C ILE A 56 7.00 19.32 -6.79
N TYR A 57 7.79 18.32 -7.16
CA TYR A 57 8.17 17.23 -6.28
C TYR A 57 9.21 17.76 -5.29
N ARG A 58 8.88 17.73 -3.99
CA ARG A 58 9.77 18.20 -2.94
C ARG A 58 10.89 17.17 -2.76
N GLY A 59 12.07 17.50 -3.27
CA GLY A 59 13.29 16.75 -3.00
C GLY A 59 13.89 17.09 -1.63
N GLY A 60 14.98 16.42 -1.28
CA GLY A 60 15.67 16.54 0.00
C GLY A 60 16.33 15.24 0.42
N GLN A 61 16.88 15.22 1.63
CA GLN A 61 17.45 14.01 2.20
C GLN A 61 16.31 13.05 2.55
N TYR A 62 16.43 11.80 2.13
CA TYR A 62 15.39 10.79 2.23
C TYR A 62 15.88 9.58 3.01
N ILE A 63 15.36 9.42 4.23
CA ILE A 63 15.67 8.27 5.08
C ILE A 63 14.61 7.21 4.83
N HIS A 64 15.01 6.07 4.28
CA HIS A 64 14.06 5.15 3.69
C HIS A 64 14.47 3.70 3.87
N LYS A 65 13.51 2.80 3.67
CA LYS A 65 13.72 1.37 3.52
C LYS A 65 13.33 0.96 2.11
N LEU A 66 14.14 0.15 1.46
CA LEU A 66 13.75 -0.54 0.24
C LEU A 66 12.85 -1.70 0.60
N ILE A 67 11.58 -1.63 0.19
CA ILE A 67 10.63 -2.72 0.33
C ILE A 67 10.56 -3.44 -0.99
N GLU A 68 10.84 -4.74 -0.94
CA GLU A 68 10.75 -5.63 -2.08
C GLU A 68 9.61 -6.62 -1.90
N HIS A 69 9.07 -7.09 -3.02
CA HIS A 69 8.12 -8.20 -3.05
C HIS A 69 6.77 -7.97 -2.33
N ARG A 70 6.32 -6.71 -2.22
CA ARG A 70 5.06 -6.34 -1.54
C ARG A 70 4.08 -5.59 -2.44
N ASP A 71 2.80 -5.74 -2.16
CA ASP A 71 1.72 -4.98 -2.82
C ASP A 71 1.80 -3.51 -2.42
N TYR A 72 1.59 -2.60 -3.35
CA TYR A 72 1.48 -1.16 -3.10
C TYR A 72 0.37 -0.80 -2.11
N ALA A 73 -0.65 -1.65 -1.96
CA ALA A 73 -1.67 -1.50 -0.91
C ALA A 73 -1.09 -1.56 0.53
N SER A 74 0.10 -2.14 0.71
CA SER A 74 0.77 -2.24 2.02
C SER A 74 1.51 -0.98 2.45
N THR A 75 1.64 0.03 1.58
CA THR A 75 2.34 1.29 1.89
C THR A 75 1.77 2.04 3.10
N GLY A 76 0.45 2.00 3.29
CA GLY A 76 -0.18 2.53 4.50
C GLY A 76 0.29 1.86 5.78
N GLY A 77 0.52 0.54 5.76
CA GLY A 77 1.09 -0.19 6.89
C GLY A 77 2.52 0.23 7.18
N PHE A 78 3.33 0.40 6.14
CA PHE A 78 4.70 0.88 6.29
C PHE A 78 4.79 2.31 6.83
N PHE A 79 3.88 3.20 6.43
CA PHE A 79 3.77 4.52 7.04
C PHE A 79 3.49 4.44 8.54
N ARG A 80 2.60 3.55 8.98
CA ARG A 80 2.35 3.33 10.42
C ARG A 80 3.60 2.84 11.15
N ASN A 81 4.36 1.93 10.56
CA ASN A 81 5.60 1.43 11.16
C ASN A 81 6.68 2.51 11.24
N ILE A 82 6.84 3.36 10.22
CA ILE A 82 7.79 4.48 10.27
C ILE A 82 7.36 5.48 11.36
N ARG A 83 6.07 5.83 11.43
CA ARG A 83 5.55 6.71 12.50
C ARG A 83 5.82 6.14 13.88
N SER A 84 5.55 4.85 14.09
CA SER A 84 5.84 4.15 15.35
C SER A 84 7.32 4.21 15.71
N ASN A 85 8.21 4.18 14.71
CA ASN A 85 9.65 4.31 14.93
C ASN A 85 10.10 5.74 15.25
N LEU A 86 9.35 6.77 14.85
CA LEU A 86 9.64 8.18 15.10
C LEU A 86 9.05 8.70 16.42
N LYS A 87 7.95 8.07 16.86
CA LYS A 87 7.16 8.46 18.01
C LYS A 87 7.98 8.41 19.31
N LEU A 88 7.91 9.48 20.10
CA LEU A 88 8.48 9.49 21.45
C LEU A 88 7.57 8.74 22.42
N GLU A 89 8.17 8.15 23.46
CA GLU A 89 7.40 7.56 24.55
C GLU A 89 6.45 8.61 25.17
N GLY A 90 5.16 8.29 25.23
CA GLY A 90 4.14 9.16 25.78
C GLY A 90 3.49 10.15 24.81
N GLU A 91 3.93 10.22 23.55
CA GLU A 91 3.13 10.90 22.52
C GLU A 91 1.91 10.04 22.18
N GLU A 92 0.77 10.66 21.89
CA GLU A 92 -0.42 9.93 21.40
C GLU A 92 -0.59 10.13 19.88
N ASP A 93 -0.35 11.36 19.41
CA ASP A 93 -0.54 11.74 18.01
C ASP A 93 0.74 11.61 17.17
N ASP A 94 0.59 11.04 15.99
CA ASP A 94 1.66 10.80 15.02
C ASP A 94 1.33 11.38 13.62
N ASP A 95 0.25 12.17 13.51
CA ASP A 95 -0.19 12.82 12.26
C ASP A 95 0.79 13.89 11.75
N LYS A 96 1.60 14.47 12.64
CA LYS A 96 2.61 15.49 12.34
C LYS A 96 3.64 15.06 11.30
N TYR A 97 3.81 13.76 11.07
CA TYR A 97 4.77 13.20 10.12
C TYR A 97 4.18 12.94 8.74
N ASP A 98 2.85 13.02 8.58
CA ASP A 98 2.16 12.54 7.39
C ASP A 98 2.59 13.24 6.09
N GLU A 99 2.90 14.54 6.15
CA GLU A 99 3.30 15.32 4.98
C GLU A 99 4.76 15.05 4.53
N ASP A 100 5.53 14.41 5.39
CA ASP A 100 6.94 14.08 5.15
C ASP A 100 7.14 12.61 4.78
N LEU A 101 6.12 11.76 4.95
CA LEU A 101 6.18 10.35 4.57
C LEU A 101 5.94 10.21 3.07
N TYR A 102 6.86 9.50 2.43
CA TYR A 102 6.80 9.21 1.00
C TYR A 102 6.96 7.71 0.74
N SER A 103 6.26 7.23 -0.28
CA SER A 103 6.52 5.95 -0.93
C SER A 103 6.85 6.19 -2.40
N VAL A 104 8.04 5.79 -2.82
CA VAL A 104 8.59 5.98 -4.17
C VAL A 104 8.58 4.64 -4.89
N TYR A 105 7.66 4.48 -5.84
CA TYR A 105 7.40 3.26 -6.59
C TYR A 105 8.25 3.19 -7.85
N ILE A 106 9.22 2.28 -7.86
CA ILE A 106 10.29 2.25 -8.87
C ILE A 106 10.06 1.27 -10.02
N ASP A 107 9.17 0.28 -9.84
CA ASP A 107 8.93 -0.78 -10.83
C ASP A 107 7.51 -0.79 -11.37
N MET A 108 6.98 0.36 -11.75
CA MET A 108 5.61 0.44 -12.28
C MET A 108 5.48 -0.05 -13.74
N THR A 109 6.42 -0.89 -14.21
CA THR A 109 6.59 -1.27 -15.61
C THR A 109 5.68 -2.43 -16.06
N LYS A 110 5.07 -3.18 -15.12
CA LYS A 110 4.14 -4.28 -15.41
C LYS A 110 2.69 -3.92 -15.05
N PRO A 111 1.69 -4.57 -15.68
CA PRO A 111 0.28 -4.37 -15.33
C PRO A 111 0.04 -4.65 -13.84
N TYR A 112 -0.61 -3.68 -13.18
CA TYR A 112 -0.86 -3.51 -11.75
C TYR A 112 -1.51 -4.70 -11.03
N HIS A 113 -0.77 -5.77 -10.83
CA HIS A 113 -1.23 -6.94 -10.07
C HIS A 113 -0.08 -7.73 -9.44
N ASP A 114 1.16 -7.31 -9.65
CA ASP A 114 2.34 -8.06 -9.27
C ASP A 114 3.07 -7.40 -8.09
N LYS A 115 3.85 -8.21 -7.36
CA LYS A 115 4.73 -7.72 -6.30
C LYS A 115 5.66 -6.63 -6.86
N GLY A 116 5.72 -5.47 -6.20
CA GLY A 116 6.56 -4.36 -6.64
C GLY A 116 7.69 -4.05 -5.67
N ARG A 117 8.70 -3.32 -6.15
CA ARG A 117 9.67 -2.64 -5.27
C ARG A 117 9.30 -1.17 -5.13
N PHE A 118 9.46 -0.68 -3.91
CA PHE A 118 9.30 0.73 -3.61
C PHE A 118 10.13 1.10 -2.39
N PHE A 119 10.59 2.34 -2.38
CA PHE A 119 11.19 2.91 -1.18
C PHE A 119 10.09 3.52 -0.32
N THR A 120 10.05 3.22 0.96
CA THR A 120 9.16 3.90 1.91
C THR A 120 9.99 4.54 3.00
N GLY A 121 9.69 5.80 3.30
CA GLY A 121 10.59 6.60 4.11
C GLY A 121 10.04 7.96 4.42
N ILE A 122 10.92 8.79 4.97
CA ILE A 122 10.63 10.16 5.34
C ILE A 122 11.61 11.13 4.69
N LEU A 123 11.07 12.22 4.17
CA LEU A 123 11.83 13.34 3.66
C LEU A 123 12.21 14.26 4.83
N ILE A 124 13.49 14.52 4.97
CA ILE A 124 14.07 15.26 6.09
C ILE A 124 14.72 16.55 5.58
N ASP A 125 14.45 17.63 6.29
CA ASP A 125 15.16 18.90 6.18
C ASP A 125 16.02 19.14 7.42
N ASP A 126 16.84 20.20 7.41
CA ASP A 126 17.73 20.54 8.52
C ASP A 126 17.00 20.74 9.87
N SER A 127 15.70 21.07 9.84
CA SER A 127 14.89 21.26 11.04
C SER A 127 14.44 19.95 11.69
N LYS A 128 14.59 18.82 10.99
CA LYS A 128 14.14 17.47 11.38
C LYS A 128 15.30 16.50 11.59
N ALA A 129 16.49 17.02 11.92
CA ALA A 129 17.69 16.23 12.12
C ALA A 129 17.56 15.17 13.25
N ASP A 130 16.71 15.43 14.25
CA ASP A 130 16.42 14.48 15.32
C ASP A 130 15.70 13.22 14.79
N MET A 131 14.81 13.38 13.83
CA MET A 131 14.08 12.27 13.19
C MET A 131 15.03 11.32 12.47
N LYS A 132 16.01 11.90 11.75
CA LYS A 132 17.08 11.14 11.08
C LYS A 132 17.82 10.27 12.07
N GLN A 133 18.29 10.86 13.18
CA GLN A 133 19.06 10.16 14.19
C GLN A 133 18.26 8.97 14.75
N ARG A 134 16.99 9.17 15.12
CA ARG A 134 16.15 8.10 15.68
C ARG A 134 15.97 6.93 14.72
N LEU A 135 15.71 7.20 13.44
CA LEU A 135 15.53 6.12 12.46
C LEU A 135 16.82 5.34 12.24
N LEU A 136 17.97 6.02 12.17
CA LEU A 136 19.27 5.35 11.96
C LEU A 136 19.74 4.59 13.21
N GLU A 137 19.43 5.06 14.42
CA GLU A 137 19.72 4.35 15.68
C GLU A 137 18.97 3.00 15.77
N LYS A 138 17.81 2.86 15.12
CA LYS A 138 17.08 1.58 15.05
C LYS A 138 17.87 0.49 14.33
N ASN A 139 18.68 0.85 13.33
CA ASN A 139 19.54 -0.12 12.65
C ASN A 139 20.57 -0.72 13.62
N ALA A 140 21.11 0.10 14.54
CA ALA A 140 22.10 -0.35 15.52
C ALA A 140 21.49 -1.24 16.62
N ASN A 141 20.26 -0.97 17.03
CA ASN A 141 19.57 -1.68 18.14
C ASN A 141 18.85 -2.96 17.72
N LYS A 142 19.04 -3.41 16.48
CA LYS A 142 18.32 -4.51 15.85
C LYS A 142 18.80 -5.90 16.28
N SER A 143 20.03 -5.99 16.79
CA SER A 143 20.71 -7.24 17.14
C SER A 143 20.19 -7.94 18.41
N GLU A 144 19.33 -7.31 19.21
CA GLU A 144 18.99 -7.82 20.55
C GLU A 144 17.57 -8.41 20.69
N LYS A 145 16.66 -8.17 19.74
CA LYS A 145 15.30 -8.73 19.81
C LYS A 145 15.22 -10.07 19.08
N LYS A 146 15.07 -11.15 19.85
CA LYS A 146 14.47 -12.39 19.33
C LYS A 146 13.02 -12.06 18.97
N LEU A 147 12.75 -12.01 17.68
CA LEU A 147 11.41 -11.78 17.14
C LEU A 147 10.73 -13.15 17.06
N ASP A 148 9.64 -13.33 17.80
CA ASP A 148 8.90 -14.59 17.88
C ASP A 148 7.63 -14.58 16.97
N ASP A 149 7.36 -13.51 16.21
CA ASP A 149 6.17 -13.35 15.35
C ASP A 149 6.52 -13.06 13.87
N GLU A 150 6.21 -13.99 12.96
CA GLU A 150 6.67 -14.04 11.56
C GLU A 150 6.20 -12.89 10.63
N THR A 151 5.19 -12.09 11.01
CA THR A 151 4.54 -11.13 10.09
C THR A 151 5.04 -9.69 10.21
N ASP A 152 5.39 -9.21 11.41
CA ASP A 152 6.01 -7.89 11.62
C ASP A 152 7.55 -7.92 11.42
N GLU A 153 8.12 -9.12 11.38
CA GLU A 153 9.56 -9.35 11.24
C GLU A 153 10.18 -8.72 10.00
N GLN A 154 9.49 -8.75 8.86
CA GLN A 154 10.14 -8.37 7.61
C GLN A 154 10.43 -6.87 7.51
N PHE A 155 9.54 -6.02 8.01
CA PHE A 155 9.77 -4.57 7.98
C PHE A 155 10.91 -4.18 8.93
N GLU A 156 10.93 -4.77 10.12
CA GLU A 156 11.98 -4.54 11.10
C GLU A 156 13.34 -5.05 10.59
N ARG A 157 13.37 -6.15 9.81
CA ARG A 157 14.56 -6.75 9.19
C ARG A 157 15.22 -5.93 8.08
N VAL A 158 14.54 -4.95 7.48
CA VAL A 158 15.19 -4.03 6.52
C VAL A 158 15.78 -2.84 7.26
N ASP A 159 17.01 -2.43 6.93
CA ASP A 159 17.68 -1.27 7.53
C ASP A 159 17.24 0.04 6.85
N TYR A 160 17.25 1.13 7.61
CA TYR A 160 17.11 2.47 7.04
C TYR A 160 18.38 2.89 6.31
N GLU A 161 18.22 3.42 5.11
CA GLU A 161 19.27 3.97 4.26
C GLU A 161 19.05 5.46 4.04
N ILE A 162 20.11 6.17 3.67
CA ILE A 162 20.08 7.59 3.33
C ILE A 162 20.19 7.71 1.82
N GLY A 163 19.18 8.32 1.20
CA GLY A 163 19.22 8.74 -0.20
C GLY A 163 18.98 10.23 -0.32
N ASP A 164 19.22 10.79 -1.50
CA ASP A 164 18.86 12.17 -1.83
C ASP A 164 17.85 12.16 -2.98
N LEU A 165 16.67 12.72 -2.73
CA LEU A 165 15.63 12.89 -3.74
C LEU A 165 15.79 14.27 -4.39
N PRO A 166 15.82 14.39 -5.73
CA PRO A 166 15.95 15.68 -6.39
C PRO A 166 14.63 16.46 -6.34
N SER A 167 14.74 17.78 -6.18
CA SER A 167 13.59 18.69 -6.28
C SER A 167 13.37 19.08 -7.73
N VAL A 168 12.22 18.71 -8.30
CA VAL A 168 11.96 18.83 -9.74
C VAL A 168 10.50 19.13 -10.05
N ARG A 169 10.23 19.55 -11.29
CA ARG A 169 8.86 19.63 -11.80
C ARG A 169 8.24 18.24 -11.84
N SER A 170 6.96 18.16 -11.54
CA SER A 170 6.22 16.90 -11.53
C SER A 170 4.80 17.09 -12.01
N ALA A 171 4.25 16.05 -12.65
CA ALA A 171 2.81 15.93 -12.74
C ALA A 171 2.27 15.46 -11.39
N VAL A 172 1.15 16.03 -10.97
CA VAL A 172 0.54 15.82 -9.66
C VAL A 172 -0.89 15.35 -9.82
N ALA A 173 -1.22 14.26 -9.15
CA ALA A 173 -2.60 13.85 -8.93
C ALA A 173 -2.89 13.84 -7.43
N SER A 174 -4.03 14.41 -7.05
CA SER A 174 -4.52 14.31 -5.67
C SER A 174 -5.78 13.45 -5.67
N PHE A 175 -5.86 12.49 -4.76
CA PHE A 175 -6.97 11.55 -4.69
C PHE A 175 -7.41 11.32 -3.24
N PRO A 176 -8.73 11.15 -2.97
CA PRO A 176 -9.21 10.89 -1.62
C PRO A 176 -8.58 9.65 -0.98
N TRP A 177 -8.32 9.74 0.32
CA TRP A 177 -7.68 8.67 1.06
C TRP A 177 -8.22 8.57 2.48
N THR A 178 -8.54 7.34 2.88
CA THR A 178 -9.19 7.04 4.17
C THR A 178 -8.31 6.21 5.11
N ASP A 179 -7.03 6.01 4.77
CA ASP A 179 -6.11 5.12 5.52
C ASP A 179 -6.66 3.68 5.71
N GLY A 180 -7.61 3.29 4.85
CA GLY A 180 -8.24 1.98 4.87
C GLY A 180 -7.83 1.12 3.67
N PHE A 181 -8.03 -0.19 3.78
CA PHE A 181 -7.73 -1.12 2.68
C PHE A 181 -8.43 -0.74 1.37
N VAL A 182 -9.64 -0.17 1.44
CA VAL A 182 -10.41 0.30 0.28
C VAL A 182 -9.66 1.39 -0.50
N SER A 183 -9.02 2.32 0.21
CA SER A 183 -8.20 3.35 -0.43
C SER A 183 -6.94 2.75 -1.08
N GLY A 184 -6.34 1.71 -0.47
CA GLY A 184 -5.26 0.93 -1.09
C GLY A 184 -5.69 0.26 -2.39
N ILE A 185 -6.87 -0.35 -2.41
CA ILE A 185 -7.48 -0.95 -3.61
C ILE A 185 -7.70 0.11 -4.68
N LEU A 186 -8.34 1.25 -4.35
CA LEU A 186 -8.60 2.29 -5.34
C LEU A 186 -7.32 2.94 -5.87
N ASN A 187 -6.32 3.15 -5.02
CA ASN A 187 -5.02 3.62 -5.48
C ASN A 187 -4.43 2.65 -6.52
N ASN A 188 -4.40 1.35 -6.22
CA ASN A 188 -3.84 0.32 -7.11
C ASN A 188 -4.64 0.15 -8.41
N TYR A 189 -5.97 0.17 -8.36
CA TYR A 189 -6.82 -0.14 -9.53
C TYR A 189 -7.31 1.06 -10.32
N LYS A 190 -7.20 2.27 -9.79
CA LYS A 190 -7.73 3.47 -10.43
C LYS A 190 -6.66 4.55 -10.59
N VAL A 191 -5.94 4.88 -9.53
CA VAL A 191 -4.98 5.99 -9.55
C VAL A 191 -3.70 5.61 -10.29
N PHE A 192 -3.02 4.53 -9.90
CA PHE A 192 -1.78 4.11 -10.55
C PHE A 192 -1.93 3.79 -12.05
N PRO A 193 -3.00 3.14 -12.52
CA PRO A 193 -3.24 2.97 -13.95
C PRO A 193 -3.39 4.30 -14.71
N ALA A 194 -4.05 5.30 -14.13
CA ALA A 194 -4.17 6.63 -14.72
C ALA A 194 -2.81 7.33 -14.80
N LEU A 195 -2.02 7.28 -13.72
CA LEU A 195 -0.66 7.83 -13.66
C LEU A 195 0.26 7.17 -14.70
N HIS A 196 0.18 5.86 -14.84
CA HIS A 196 0.95 5.10 -15.83
C HIS A 196 0.59 5.45 -17.26
N LYS A 197 -0.72 5.55 -17.56
CA LYS A 197 -1.19 5.98 -18.87
C LYS A 197 -0.67 7.37 -19.20
N TYR A 198 -0.80 8.30 -18.25
CA TYR A 198 -0.27 9.65 -18.38
C TYR A 198 1.25 9.65 -18.62
N ALA A 199 2.01 8.89 -17.83
CA ALA A 199 3.46 8.78 -17.97
C ALA A 199 3.88 8.26 -19.35
N LYS A 200 3.18 7.25 -19.88
CA LYS A 200 3.43 6.71 -21.24
C LYS A 200 3.15 7.72 -22.35
N GLU A 201 2.17 8.60 -22.16
CA GLU A 201 1.77 9.58 -23.17
C GLU A 201 2.64 10.85 -23.14
N ASN A 202 3.19 11.21 -21.98
CA ASN A 202 3.85 12.50 -21.77
C ASN A 202 5.37 12.42 -21.54
N LEU A 203 5.89 11.26 -21.11
CA LEU A 203 7.34 11.08 -20.95
C LEU A 203 7.97 10.55 -22.26
N PRO A 204 9.23 10.92 -22.56
CA PRO A 204 9.93 10.40 -23.73
C PRO A 204 9.99 8.87 -23.73
N GLU A 205 9.91 8.26 -24.91
CA GLU A 205 9.99 6.81 -25.06
C GLU A 205 11.29 6.25 -24.45
N GLY A 206 11.18 5.19 -23.65
CA GLY A 206 12.30 4.60 -22.92
C GLY A 206 12.67 5.31 -21.61
N SER A 207 11.99 6.41 -21.24
CA SER A 207 12.14 7.01 -19.93
C SER A 207 11.59 6.08 -18.86
N LYS A 208 12.37 5.88 -17.79
CA LYS A 208 11.86 5.23 -16.59
C LYS A 208 10.95 6.23 -15.90
N PHE A 209 9.79 5.75 -15.46
CA PHE A 209 8.85 6.57 -14.73
C PHE A 209 8.72 6.03 -13.32
N VAL A 210 8.66 6.93 -12.37
CA VAL A 210 8.53 6.63 -10.95
C VAL A 210 7.35 7.43 -10.42
N VAL A 211 6.58 6.84 -9.53
CA VAL A 211 5.53 7.57 -8.81
C VAL A 211 5.99 7.72 -7.37
N SER A 212 5.92 8.93 -6.85
CA SER A 212 6.11 9.18 -5.42
C SER A 212 4.77 9.56 -4.80
N THR A 213 4.40 8.93 -3.70
CA THR A 213 3.11 9.14 -3.04
C THR A 213 3.31 9.56 -1.60
N THR A 214 2.60 10.59 -1.17
CA THR A 214 2.45 11.01 0.22
C THR A 214 0.98 11.08 0.57
N CYS A 215 0.60 10.78 1.80
CA CYS A 215 -0.81 10.74 2.22
C CYS A 215 -0.98 11.43 3.56
N SER A 216 -1.95 12.35 3.63
CA SER A 216 -2.25 13.14 4.83
C SER A 216 -3.57 12.71 5.45
N ARG A 217 -3.54 12.22 6.69
CA ARG A 217 -4.77 11.83 7.42
C ARG A 217 -5.60 13.06 7.74
N LYS A 218 -4.96 14.18 8.07
CA LYS A 218 -5.63 15.45 8.34
C LYS A 218 -6.41 15.96 7.13
N LYS A 219 -5.82 15.84 5.93
CA LYS A 219 -6.48 16.27 4.67
C LYS A 219 -7.37 15.19 4.06
N GLN A 220 -7.28 13.94 4.51
CA GLN A 220 -7.94 12.76 3.92
C GLN A 220 -7.63 12.63 2.42
N MET A 221 -6.36 12.89 2.04
CA MET A 221 -5.92 12.95 0.65
C MET A 221 -4.54 12.34 0.50
N CYS A 222 -4.34 11.54 -0.55
CA CYS A 222 -3.03 11.20 -1.08
C CYS A 222 -2.68 12.15 -2.22
N THR A 223 -1.41 12.52 -2.30
CA THR A 223 -0.83 13.25 -3.43
C THR A 223 0.22 12.36 -4.07
N HIS A 224 0.06 12.14 -5.37
CA HIS A 224 0.92 11.33 -6.21
C HIS A 224 1.68 12.26 -7.16
N TYR A 225 2.99 12.10 -7.20
CA TYR A 225 3.90 12.86 -8.03
C TYR A 225 4.49 11.93 -9.08
N ILE A 226 4.52 12.40 -10.33
CA ILE A 226 5.33 11.82 -11.41
C ILE A 226 6.46 12.82 -11.66
N PRO A 227 7.65 12.62 -11.08
CA PRO A 227 8.80 13.50 -11.28
C PRO A 227 9.21 13.50 -12.76
N MET A 228 9.30 14.68 -13.37
CA MET A 228 9.62 14.85 -14.79
C MET A 228 11.14 14.89 -15.00
N ILE A 229 11.82 13.80 -14.63
CA ILE A 229 13.28 13.68 -14.74
C ILE A 229 13.65 12.65 -15.79
N GLN A 230 14.49 13.05 -16.75
CA GLN A 230 15.09 12.16 -17.73
C GLN A 230 16.43 11.60 -17.21
N GLN A 231 16.43 10.92 -16.06
CA GLN A 231 17.67 10.36 -15.50
C GLN A 231 17.53 8.87 -15.22
N LYS A 232 18.59 8.13 -15.54
CA LYS A 232 18.73 6.71 -15.18
C LYS A 232 18.83 6.51 -13.66
N ASP A 233 19.23 7.54 -12.92
CA ASP A 233 19.69 7.47 -11.53
C ASP A 233 18.60 7.78 -10.49
N PHE A 234 17.33 7.98 -10.88
CA PHE A 234 16.24 8.26 -9.94
C PHE A 234 15.96 7.09 -8.97
N LEU A 235 16.57 5.93 -9.21
CA LEU A 235 16.48 4.73 -8.40
C LEU A 235 17.32 4.77 -7.11
N LEU A 236 17.80 5.95 -6.68
CA LEU A 236 18.65 6.11 -5.49
C LEU A 236 19.91 5.20 -5.52
N GLY A 237 20.43 4.92 -6.72
CA GLY A 237 21.57 4.03 -6.92
C GLY A 237 21.23 2.53 -7.02
N HIS A 238 19.97 2.13 -6.89
CA HIS A 238 19.55 0.73 -7.06
C HIS A 238 19.38 0.34 -8.52
N LYS A 239 19.62 -0.95 -8.81
CA LYS A 239 19.44 -1.52 -10.15
C LYS A 239 17.97 -1.65 -10.53
N ASP A 240 17.74 -1.65 -11.84
CA ASP A 240 16.42 -1.90 -12.41
C ASP A 240 15.92 -3.32 -12.07
N SER A 241 14.60 -3.47 -12.03
CA SER A 241 13.89 -4.73 -11.83
C SER A 241 14.25 -5.77 -12.87
N LEU A 242 14.51 -5.35 -14.11
CA LEU A 242 14.94 -6.24 -15.19
C LEU A 242 16.32 -6.87 -14.95
N GLU A 243 17.15 -6.27 -14.10
CA GLU A 243 18.51 -6.74 -13.76
C GLU A 243 18.55 -7.45 -12.39
N TYR A 244 17.41 -7.58 -11.71
CA TYR A 244 17.30 -8.17 -10.38
C TYR A 244 16.88 -9.65 -10.47
N GLU A 245 17.74 -10.56 -10.00
CA GLU A 245 17.54 -12.02 -10.08
C GLU A 245 16.64 -12.59 -8.95
N GLY A 246 16.09 -11.74 -8.07
CA GLY A 246 15.41 -12.16 -6.83
C GLY A 246 13.95 -12.61 -6.95
N TYR A 247 13.54 -13.26 -8.05
CA TYR A 247 12.20 -13.86 -8.12
C TYR A 247 12.22 -15.29 -7.54
N GLU A 248 12.11 -15.43 -6.22
CA GLU A 248 11.58 -16.65 -5.63
C GLU A 248 10.06 -16.49 -5.44
N GLU A 249 9.29 -17.35 -6.12
CA GLU A 249 7.84 -17.41 -6.13
C GLU A 249 7.25 -17.87 -4.78
N ASP A 250 7.53 -17.16 -3.68
CA ASP A 250 6.87 -17.46 -2.41
C ASP A 250 5.57 -16.65 -2.25
N GLN A 251 4.49 -17.33 -2.64
CA GLN A 251 3.17 -17.42 -2.04
C GLN A 251 2.67 -16.23 -1.22
N THR A 252 1.72 -15.49 -1.81
CA THR A 252 0.45 -15.02 -1.20
C THR A 252 -0.24 -14.09 -2.20
N MET A 253 -0.72 -14.64 -3.32
CA MET A 253 -1.67 -13.93 -4.15
C MET A 253 -3.04 -14.00 -3.47
N VAL A 254 -3.61 -12.85 -3.10
CA VAL A 254 -5.05 -12.76 -2.96
C VAL A 254 -5.60 -12.79 -4.37
N ASP A 255 -6.00 -13.99 -4.81
CA ASP A 255 -6.58 -14.21 -6.12
C ASP A 255 -7.94 -13.49 -6.19
N LEU A 256 -7.90 -12.25 -6.70
CA LEU A 256 -9.07 -11.40 -6.88
C LEU A 256 -10.01 -11.95 -7.94
N GLU A 257 -9.53 -12.79 -8.87
CA GLU A 257 -10.40 -13.56 -9.76
C GLU A 257 -11.20 -14.59 -8.95
N LEU A 258 -10.57 -15.30 -8.02
CA LEU A 258 -11.25 -16.19 -7.08
C LEU A 258 -12.26 -15.42 -6.22
N LEU A 259 -11.86 -14.28 -5.66
CA LEU A 259 -12.70 -13.44 -4.81
C LEU A 259 -13.90 -12.85 -5.57
N TRP A 260 -13.69 -12.42 -6.82
CA TRP A 260 -14.76 -11.95 -7.71
C TRP A 260 -15.65 -13.10 -8.22
N SER A 261 -15.08 -14.29 -8.45
CA SER A 261 -15.83 -15.49 -8.82
C SER A 261 -16.73 -15.99 -7.68
N ASP A 262 -16.25 -15.90 -6.45
CA ASP A 262 -16.99 -16.26 -5.24
C ASP A 262 -18.04 -15.20 -4.91
N LEU A 263 -17.73 -13.91 -5.07
CA LEU A 263 -18.73 -12.83 -5.02
C LEU A 263 -19.82 -13.04 -6.07
N LYS A 264 -19.45 -13.34 -7.32
CA LYS A 264 -20.42 -13.67 -8.37
C LYS A 264 -21.26 -14.87 -7.99
N ARG A 265 -20.68 -15.94 -7.42
CA ARG A 265 -21.43 -17.12 -6.94
C ARG A 265 -22.42 -16.77 -5.84
N ILE A 266 -22.03 -15.94 -4.87
CA ILE A 266 -22.88 -15.48 -3.77
C ILE A 266 -24.05 -14.62 -4.30
N PHE A 267 -23.79 -13.76 -5.29
CA PHE A 267 -24.79 -12.86 -5.87
C PHE A 267 -25.59 -13.45 -7.03
N THR A 268 -25.16 -14.56 -7.65
CA THR A 268 -26.02 -15.42 -8.47
C THR A 268 -26.96 -16.26 -7.59
N PHE A 269 -27.68 -15.61 -6.68
CA PHE A 269 -28.88 -16.18 -6.11
C PHE A 269 -29.90 -16.24 -7.25
N LYS A 270 -30.13 -17.45 -7.78
CA LYS A 270 -31.26 -17.74 -8.67
C LYS A 270 -32.50 -17.07 -8.07
N TRP A 271 -33.02 -16.07 -8.76
CA TRP A 271 -34.41 -15.69 -8.65
C TRP A 271 -35.23 -16.93 -9.03
N ILE A 272 -35.57 -17.74 -8.03
CA ILE A 272 -36.60 -18.74 -8.17
C ILE A 272 -37.88 -17.92 -8.28
N ASN A 273 -38.39 -17.82 -9.50
CA ASN A 273 -39.70 -17.29 -9.81
C ASN A 273 -40.71 -17.90 -8.84
N TYR A 274 -41.31 -17.05 -8.01
CA TYR A 274 -42.62 -17.30 -7.42
C TYR A 274 -43.68 -16.78 -8.39
#